data_AF-A0A258NMU3-F1
#
_entry.id   AF-A0A258NMU3-F1
#
_cell.length_a   1.000
_cell.length_b   1.000
_cell.length_c   1.000
_cell.angle_alpha   90.00
_cell.angle_beta   90.00
_cell.angle_gamma   90.00
#
_symmetry.space_group_name_H-M   'P 1'
#
loop_
_entity.id
_entity.type
_entity.pdbx_description
1 polymer ?
#
loop_
_entity_poly.entity_id
_entity_poly.type
_entity_poly.pdbx_seq_one_letter_code
_entity_poly.pdbx_strand_id
1 'polypeptide(L)'
;MTTETILLVGHGSREASGNEEIERFAAQWRQRQPGWRIEVCFIEFSEITLSEGLRRAATDARRVMVVPLILNAAGHVKMDIPQAIDAARLRFPQVQFLYAPHLSACDHILGVVKRRLKFAMQGLDMPDPTTTGVVILGRGSSDRQANGEMAKMARWVMEETDHELVDLAFTGITYPRLEKVVQRQHLLGMTQVVVLPYYLFNGTLVERIKRQVDNLKTQYPTIRFTLTAYFGFEREIFELLEERVNDLKRGVPESRMPCDGCKYREFGVENGMGGHHHDDAMAHHHEHEHGHDHPHEHAHAHPHVQAIVQVHPHPHSHQDAHEKAHDHDHPHEHAHP
;
A
#
# COMPACT_ATOMS: atom_id res chain seq x y z
N MET A 1 13.14 -33.95 -15.29
CA MET A 1 12.20 -33.78 -14.17
C MET A 1 12.48 -32.43 -13.53
N THR A 2 11.59 -31.46 -13.65
CA THR A 2 11.75 -30.15 -13.02
C THR A 2 11.41 -30.27 -11.53
N THR A 3 12.43 -30.27 -10.69
CA THR A 3 12.34 -30.44 -9.23
C THR A 3 11.89 -29.18 -8.49
N GLU A 4 11.34 -28.19 -9.20
CA GLU A 4 11.06 -26.85 -8.69
C GLU A 4 9.62 -26.45 -9.02
N THR A 5 8.93 -25.87 -8.03
CA THR A 5 7.60 -25.28 -8.21
C THR A 5 7.66 -23.79 -7.90
N ILE A 6 7.03 -22.97 -8.74
CA ILE A 6 6.78 -21.55 -8.47
C ILE A 6 5.37 -21.44 -7.91
N LEU A 7 5.24 -20.92 -6.70
CA LEU A 7 3.96 -20.62 -6.08
C LEU A 7 3.69 -19.12 -6.18
N LEU A 8 2.84 -18.73 -7.13
CA LEU A 8 2.38 -17.37 -7.30
C LEU A 8 1.33 -17.04 -6.23
N VAL A 9 1.59 -16.02 -5.42
CA VAL A 9 0.72 -15.64 -4.30
C VAL A 9 -0.01 -14.35 -4.62
N GLY A 10 -1.32 -14.43 -4.82
CA GLY A 10 -2.20 -13.26 -4.90
C GLY A 10 -2.72 -12.85 -3.53
N HIS A 11 -3.10 -11.58 -3.35
CA HIS A 11 -3.80 -11.18 -2.12
C HIS A 11 -5.19 -11.85 -2.02
N GLY A 12 -5.90 -11.92 -3.15
CA GLY A 12 -7.29 -12.35 -3.23
C GLY A 12 -8.27 -11.20 -3.10
N SER A 13 -9.44 -11.36 -3.71
CA SER A 13 -10.52 -10.37 -3.78
C SER A 13 -11.84 -10.99 -3.37
N ARG A 14 -12.71 -10.19 -2.74
CA ARG A 14 -14.11 -10.55 -2.48
C ARG A 14 -14.93 -10.67 -3.76
N GLU A 15 -14.51 -10.02 -4.85
CA GLU A 15 -15.13 -10.19 -6.15
C GLU A 15 -14.40 -11.30 -6.92
N ALA A 16 -15.17 -12.27 -7.40
CA ALA A 16 -14.65 -13.39 -8.17
C ALA A 16 -13.79 -12.94 -9.36
N SER A 17 -14.21 -11.87 -10.05
CA SER A 17 -13.50 -11.31 -11.20
C SER A 17 -12.04 -10.91 -10.90
N GLY A 18 -11.73 -10.49 -9.67
CA GLY A 18 -10.37 -10.16 -9.25
C GLY A 18 -9.48 -11.39 -9.12
N ASN A 19 -9.99 -12.49 -8.55
CA ASN A 19 -9.26 -13.75 -8.47
C ASN A 19 -9.07 -14.38 -9.85
N GLU A 20 -10.10 -14.30 -10.71
CA GLU A 20 -10.01 -14.76 -12.09
C GLU A 20 -8.95 -14.02 -12.90
N GLU A 21 -8.72 -12.72 -12.66
CA GLU A 21 -7.63 -11.98 -13.31
C GLU A 21 -6.24 -12.54 -12.94
N ILE A 22 -6.05 -12.91 -11.68
CA ILE A 22 -4.80 -13.53 -11.21
C ILE A 22 -4.62 -14.93 -11.82
N GLU A 23 -5.68 -15.73 -11.90
CA GLU A 23 -5.63 -17.05 -12.56
C GLU A 23 -5.34 -16.91 -14.06
N ARG A 24 -5.96 -15.95 -14.74
CA ARG A 24 -5.64 -15.61 -16.14
C ARG A 24 -4.19 -15.18 -16.28
N PHE A 25 -3.64 -14.47 -15.30
CA PHE A 25 -2.26 -13.99 -15.33
C PHE A 25 -1.31 -15.17 -15.25
N ALA A 26 -1.57 -16.09 -14.30
CA ALA A 26 -0.82 -17.32 -14.17
C ALA A 26 -0.93 -18.20 -15.43
N ALA A 27 -2.10 -18.29 -16.06
CA ALA A 27 -2.28 -19.02 -17.31
C ALA A 27 -1.42 -18.44 -18.45
N GLN A 28 -1.40 -17.11 -18.62
CA GLN A 28 -0.50 -16.46 -19.59
C GLN A 28 0.96 -16.66 -19.24
N TRP A 29 1.31 -16.62 -17.95
CA TRP A 29 2.69 -16.83 -17.52
C TRP A 29 3.17 -18.26 -17.81
N ARG A 30 2.31 -19.28 -17.60
CA ARG A 30 2.57 -20.67 -17.99
C ARG A 30 2.78 -20.82 -19.51
N GLN A 31 2.02 -20.08 -20.33
CA GLN A 31 2.22 -20.09 -21.78
C GLN A 31 3.57 -19.47 -22.19
N ARG A 32 3.99 -18.40 -21.51
CA ARG A 32 5.30 -17.76 -21.73
C ARG A 32 6.46 -18.64 -21.27
N GLN A 33 6.25 -19.41 -20.20
CA GLN A 33 7.28 -20.23 -19.55
C GLN A 33 6.82 -21.70 -19.46
N PRO A 34 6.72 -22.44 -20.58
CA PRO A 34 6.15 -23.79 -20.60
C PRO A 34 6.97 -24.81 -19.80
N GLY A 35 8.25 -24.52 -19.51
CA GLY A 35 9.10 -25.35 -18.66
C GLY A 35 8.92 -25.11 -17.16
N TRP A 36 8.10 -24.14 -16.74
CA TRP A 36 7.94 -23.78 -15.34
C TRP A 36 6.63 -24.37 -14.79
N ARG A 37 6.72 -25.08 -13.67
CA ARG A 37 5.55 -25.48 -12.89
C ARG A 37 5.11 -24.30 -12.03
N ILE A 38 4.04 -23.63 -12.45
CA ILE A 38 3.46 -22.49 -11.74
C ILE A 38 2.14 -22.92 -11.10
N GLU A 39 2.06 -22.82 -9.78
CA GLU A 39 0.85 -22.99 -8.98
C GLU A 39 0.39 -21.61 -8.47
N VAL A 40 -0.90 -21.47 -8.13
CA VAL A 40 -1.48 -20.22 -7.62
C VAL A 40 -2.11 -20.49 -6.26
N CYS A 41 -1.93 -19.55 -5.33
CA CYS A 41 -2.73 -19.49 -4.13
C CYS A 41 -2.98 -18.02 -3.73
N PHE A 42 -3.82 -17.85 -2.72
CA PHE A 42 -4.21 -16.54 -2.24
C PHE A 42 -4.06 -16.43 -0.73
N ILE A 43 -3.80 -15.21 -0.27
CA ILE A 43 -3.73 -14.88 1.14
C ILE A 43 -5.13 -14.94 1.77
N GLU A 44 -6.12 -14.36 1.10
CA GLU A 44 -7.51 -14.33 1.54
C GLU A 44 -8.49 -14.56 0.38
N PHE A 45 -9.77 -14.73 0.69
CA PHE A 45 -10.90 -14.70 -0.27
C PHE A 45 -10.79 -15.68 -1.46
N SER A 46 -10.15 -16.84 -1.27
CA SER A 46 -10.08 -17.90 -2.28
C SER A 46 -10.10 -19.28 -1.64
N GLU A 47 -10.52 -20.29 -2.41
CA GLU A 47 -10.52 -21.70 -1.98
C GLU A 47 -9.09 -22.23 -1.77
N ILE A 48 -8.13 -21.77 -2.58
CA ILE A 48 -6.73 -22.18 -2.46
C ILE A 48 -5.98 -21.19 -1.57
N THR A 49 -6.00 -21.46 -0.27
CA THR A 49 -5.31 -20.67 0.75
C THR A 49 -3.79 -20.81 0.65
N LEU A 50 -3.05 -19.94 1.33
CA LEU A 50 -1.58 -20.03 1.44
C LEU A 50 -1.10 -21.42 1.89
N SER A 51 -1.71 -21.98 2.94
CA SER A 51 -1.35 -23.28 3.51
C SER A 51 -1.54 -24.40 2.48
N GLU A 52 -2.70 -24.41 1.81
CA GLU A 52 -3.02 -25.41 0.78
C GLU A 52 -2.13 -25.25 -0.46
N GLY A 53 -1.88 -24.02 -0.89
CA GLY A 53 -0.98 -23.70 -2.00
C GLY A 53 0.45 -24.19 -1.75
N LEU A 54 0.99 -23.92 -0.56
CA LEU A 54 2.32 -24.40 -0.15
C LEU A 54 2.38 -25.93 -0.10
N ARG A 55 1.33 -26.59 0.42
CA ARG A 55 1.23 -28.05 0.46
C ARG A 55 1.25 -28.65 -0.95
N ARG A 56 0.44 -28.12 -1.87
CA ARG A 56 0.39 -28.54 -3.28
C ARG A 56 1.73 -28.30 -3.99
N ALA A 57 2.33 -27.13 -3.79
CA ALA A 57 3.59 -26.75 -4.41
C ALA A 57 4.77 -27.61 -3.95
N ALA A 58 4.77 -28.00 -2.67
CA ALA A 58 5.78 -28.88 -2.08
C ALA A 58 5.66 -30.35 -2.53
N THR A 59 4.49 -30.76 -3.04
CA THR A 59 4.26 -32.14 -3.47
C THR A 59 5.10 -32.40 -4.74
N ASP A 60 6.01 -33.39 -4.65
CA ASP A 60 6.98 -33.78 -5.68
C ASP A 60 8.01 -32.71 -6.08
N ALA A 61 8.20 -31.68 -5.25
CA ALA A 61 9.21 -30.64 -5.45
C ALA A 61 10.38 -30.80 -4.47
N ARG A 62 11.59 -30.48 -4.92
CA ARG A 62 12.76 -30.26 -4.04
C ARG A 62 12.87 -28.81 -3.60
N ARG A 63 12.26 -27.90 -4.36
CA ARG A 63 12.30 -26.46 -4.11
C ARG A 63 10.96 -25.82 -4.46
N VAL A 64 10.49 -24.93 -3.60
CA VAL A 64 9.32 -24.06 -3.84
C VAL A 64 9.78 -22.62 -3.79
N MET A 65 9.56 -21.87 -4.88
CA MET A 65 9.79 -20.44 -4.95
C MET A 65 8.46 -19.72 -4.75
N VAL A 66 8.30 -19.05 -3.62
CA VAL A 66 7.10 -18.30 -3.27
C VAL A 66 7.23 -16.89 -3.81
N VAL A 67 6.32 -16.49 -4.70
CA VAL A 67 6.43 -15.26 -5.49
C VAL A 67 5.16 -14.40 -5.31
N PRO A 68 5.22 -13.31 -4.52
CA PRO A 68 4.07 -12.43 -4.34
C PRO A 68 3.75 -11.59 -5.57
N LEU A 69 2.50 -11.70 -6.05
CA LEU A 69 1.93 -10.80 -7.04
C LEU A 69 1.25 -9.61 -6.35
N ILE A 70 2.04 -8.83 -5.62
CA ILE A 70 1.58 -7.74 -4.74
C ILE A 70 2.45 -6.51 -4.97
N LEU A 71 1.81 -5.35 -5.19
CA LEU A 71 2.54 -4.08 -5.43
C LEU A 71 3.21 -3.54 -4.18
N ASN A 72 2.49 -3.42 -3.07
CA ASN A 72 2.98 -2.81 -1.85
C ASN A 72 2.96 -3.82 -0.70
N ALA A 73 4.10 -4.00 -0.02
CA ALA A 73 4.22 -4.92 1.11
C ALA A 73 3.58 -4.35 2.39
N ALA A 74 2.33 -4.72 2.62
CA ALA A 74 1.68 -4.59 3.93
C ALA A 74 1.97 -5.82 4.81
N GLY A 75 1.31 -5.90 5.98
CA GLY A 75 1.43 -7.01 6.94
C GLY A 75 1.40 -8.39 6.29
N HIS A 76 0.51 -8.62 5.32
CA HIS A 76 0.41 -9.88 4.59
C HIS A 76 1.72 -10.38 3.96
N VAL A 77 2.53 -9.47 3.36
CA VAL A 77 3.80 -9.83 2.71
C VAL A 77 4.92 -10.03 3.74
N LYS A 78 4.88 -9.30 4.86
CA LYS A 78 5.95 -9.27 5.86
C LYS A 78 5.74 -10.25 7.02
N MET A 79 4.50 -10.70 7.24
CA MET A 79 4.09 -11.53 8.37
C MET A 79 3.45 -12.84 7.90
N ASP A 80 2.31 -12.75 7.21
CA ASP A 80 1.45 -13.91 6.94
C ASP A 80 2.12 -14.92 5.99
N ILE A 81 2.70 -14.45 4.88
CA ILE A 81 3.41 -15.33 3.94
C ILE A 81 4.62 -16.00 4.63
N PRO A 82 5.55 -15.27 5.28
CA PRO A 82 6.64 -15.89 6.04
C PRO A 82 6.16 -16.91 7.08
N GLN A 83 5.10 -16.62 7.83
CA GLN A 83 4.56 -17.54 8.83
C GLN A 83 4.03 -18.83 8.19
N ALA A 84 3.32 -18.72 7.08
CA ALA A 84 2.86 -19.88 6.32
C ALA A 84 4.05 -20.70 5.76
N ILE A 85 5.11 -20.03 5.30
CA ILE A 85 6.34 -20.67 4.84
C ILE A 85 7.04 -21.42 5.99
N ASP A 86 7.12 -20.86 7.20
CA ASP A 86 7.73 -21.54 8.35
C ASP A 86 6.96 -22.80 8.72
N ALA A 87 5.63 -22.73 8.75
CA ALA A 87 4.80 -23.91 8.96
C ALA A 87 5.01 -24.98 7.87
N ALA A 88 5.16 -24.55 6.61
CA ALA A 88 5.46 -25.45 5.50
C ALA A 88 6.86 -26.08 5.61
N ARG A 89 7.88 -25.35 6.09
CA ARG A 89 9.23 -25.89 6.35
C ARG A 89 9.22 -26.99 7.39
N LEU A 90 8.42 -26.84 8.46
CA LEU A 90 8.25 -27.89 9.48
C LEU A 90 7.57 -29.14 8.90
N ARG A 91 6.57 -28.94 8.04
CA ARG A 91 5.81 -30.05 7.43
C ARG A 91 6.57 -30.76 6.30
N PHE A 92 7.45 -30.06 5.60
CA PHE A 92 8.18 -30.55 4.43
C PHE A 92 9.70 -30.26 4.58
N PRO A 93 10.39 -30.87 5.55
CA PRO A 93 11.79 -30.54 5.88
C PRO A 93 12.79 -30.83 4.74
N GLN A 94 12.42 -31.69 3.79
CA GLN A 94 13.21 -32.00 2.59
C GLN A 94 13.05 -30.98 1.46
N VAL A 95 12.12 -30.03 1.57
CA VAL A 95 11.81 -29.06 0.52
C VAL A 95 12.42 -27.70 0.86
N GLN A 96 13.19 -27.15 -0.07
CA GLN A 96 13.73 -25.81 0.07
C GLN A 96 12.68 -24.76 -0.30
N PHE A 97 12.22 -23.96 0.66
CA PHE A 97 11.35 -22.81 0.41
C PHE A 97 12.17 -21.53 0.25
N LEU A 98 12.00 -20.85 -0.88
CA LEU A 98 12.64 -19.57 -1.20
C LEU A 98 11.58 -18.50 -1.37
N TYR A 99 11.64 -17.43 -0.60
CA TYR A 99 10.67 -16.34 -0.66
C TYR A 99 11.20 -15.15 -1.48
N ALA A 100 10.55 -14.83 -2.60
CA ALA A 100 10.90 -13.67 -3.43
C ALA A 100 10.35 -12.36 -2.83
N PRO A 101 11.03 -11.22 -3.03
CA PRO A 101 10.43 -9.92 -2.83
C PRO A 101 9.16 -9.75 -3.69
N HIS A 102 8.16 -9.09 -3.10
CA HIS A 102 7.02 -8.53 -3.83
C HIS A 102 7.47 -7.48 -4.87
N LEU A 103 6.54 -7.01 -5.73
CA LEU A 103 6.89 -6.17 -6.89
C LEU A 103 7.60 -4.86 -6.49
N SER A 104 7.06 -4.16 -5.46
CA SER A 104 7.59 -2.90 -4.90
C SER A 104 7.80 -1.78 -5.94
N ALA A 105 8.32 -0.62 -5.52
CA ALA A 105 8.71 0.42 -6.47
C ALA A 105 10.07 0.08 -7.09
N CYS A 106 10.05 -0.24 -8.39
CA CYS A 106 11.22 -0.55 -9.20
C CYS A 106 11.03 -0.07 -10.66
N ASP A 107 12.09 -0.15 -11.47
CA ASP A 107 12.10 0.36 -12.86
C ASP A 107 11.05 -0.28 -13.75
N HIS A 108 10.76 -1.57 -13.56
CA HIS A 108 9.69 -2.27 -14.28
C HIS A 108 8.32 -1.62 -14.01
N ILE A 109 8.00 -1.36 -12.73
CA ILE A 109 6.73 -0.74 -12.37
C ILE A 109 6.69 0.73 -12.78
N LEU A 110 7.81 1.45 -12.67
CA LEU A 110 7.93 2.80 -13.19
C LEU A 110 7.68 2.85 -14.71
N GLY A 111 8.20 1.87 -15.46
CA GLY A 111 7.94 1.70 -16.89
C GLY A 111 6.44 1.60 -17.20
N VAL A 112 5.70 0.80 -16.43
CA VAL A 112 4.23 0.70 -16.53
C VAL A 112 3.57 2.05 -16.27
N VAL A 113 3.95 2.73 -15.18
CA VAL A 113 3.36 4.03 -14.81
C VAL A 113 3.62 5.08 -15.88
N LYS A 114 4.86 5.18 -16.38
CA LYS A 114 5.23 6.11 -17.48
C LYS A 114 4.45 5.79 -18.76
N ARG A 115 4.27 4.52 -19.09
CA ARG A 115 3.48 4.07 -20.25
C ARG A 115 2.01 4.49 -20.11
N ARG A 116 1.41 4.26 -18.94
CA ARG A 116 0.02 4.65 -18.65
C ARG A 116 -0.16 6.17 -18.70
N LEU A 117 0.75 6.92 -18.10
CA LEU A 117 0.76 8.39 -18.15
C LEU A 117 0.88 8.89 -19.58
N LYS A 118 1.80 8.33 -20.38
CA LYS A 118 1.94 8.68 -21.81
C LYS A 118 0.64 8.48 -22.58
N PHE A 119 -0.04 7.33 -22.40
CA PHE A 119 -1.34 7.10 -23.05
C PHE A 119 -2.41 8.08 -22.57
N ALA A 120 -2.41 8.44 -21.29
CA ALA A 120 -3.32 9.43 -20.73
C ALA A 120 -3.11 10.82 -21.36
N MET A 121 -1.84 11.25 -21.49
CA MET A 121 -1.47 12.51 -22.13
C MET A 121 -1.86 12.53 -23.61
N GLN A 122 -1.68 11.42 -24.32
CA GLN A 122 -2.14 11.29 -25.71
C GLN A 122 -3.66 11.46 -25.82
N GLY A 123 -4.44 10.87 -24.90
CA GLY A 123 -5.89 11.05 -24.84
C GLY A 123 -6.34 12.47 -24.45
N LEU A 124 -5.43 13.30 -23.95
CA LEU A 124 -5.66 14.73 -23.67
C LEU A 124 -5.15 15.66 -24.77
N ASP A 125 -4.68 15.10 -25.89
CA ASP A 125 -4.03 15.81 -27.01
C ASP A 125 -2.68 16.46 -26.63
N MET A 126 -1.94 15.81 -25.72
CA MET A 126 -0.58 16.20 -25.28
C MET A 126 -0.50 17.66 -24.78
N PRO A 127 -1.26 18.04 -23.73
CA PRO A 127 -1.13 19.37 -23.12
C PRO A 127 0.25 19.54 -22.48
N ASP A 128 0.59 20.79 -22.14
CA ASP A 128 1.85 21.11 -21.44
C ASP A 128 1.91 20.36 -20.09
N PRO A 129 2.91 19.47 -19.90
CA PRO A 129 3.09 18.73 -18.65
C PRO A 129 3.22 19.62 -17.42
N THR A 130 3.77 20.83 -17.55
CA THR A 130 3.94 21.78 -16.44
C THR A 130 2.60 22.29 -15.89
N THR A 131 1.55 22.24 -16.71
CA THR A 131 0.17 22.61 -16.31
C THR A 131 -0.75 21.41 -16.08
N THR A 132 -0.18 20.20 -16.15
CA THR A 132 -0.88 18.94 -15.95
C THR A 132 -0.49 18.31 -14.61
N GLY A 133 -1.44 18.22 -13.68
CA GLY A 133 -1.24 17.51 -12.44
C GLY A 133 -1.31 15.99 -12.63
N VAL A 134 -0.45 15.24 -11.94
CA VAL A 134 -0.49 13.78 -11.91
C VAL A 134 -0.79 13.31 -10.49
N VAL A 135 -1.71 12.36 -10.35
CA VAL A 135 -2.05 11.73 -9.07
C VAL A 135 -1.87 10.22 -9.18
N ILE A 136 -0.86 9.67 -8.49
CA ILE A 136 -0.72 8.23 -8.28
C ILE A 136 -1.66 7.84 -7.13
N LEU A 137 -2.68 7.05 -7.43
CA LEU A 137 -3.76 6.72 -6.51
C LEU A 137 -3.70 5.26 -6.07
N GLY A 138 -3.44 5.02 -4.79
CA GLY A 138 -3.32 3.69 -4.21
C GLY A 138 -4.35 3.43 -3.11
N ARG A 139 -4.37 2.22 -2.56
CA ARG A 139 -5.26 1.90 -1.42
C ARG A 139 -4.82 2.57 -0.11
N GLY A 140 -3.50 2.70 0.04
CA GLY A 140 -2.85 3.04 1.31
C GLY A 140 -2.67 1.81 2.19
N SER A 141 -1.81 1.93 3.19
CA SER A 141 -1.49 0.90 4.17
C SER A 141 -1.32 1.50 5.56
N SER A 142 -1.51 0.70 6.61
CA SER A 142 -1.05 1.03 7.96
C SER A 142 0.48 0.93 8.09
N ASP A 143 1.11 0.19 7.18
CA ASP A 143 2.57 0.09 7.08
C ASP A 143 3.15 1.34 6.39
N ARG A 144 3.95 2.11 7.13
CA ARG A 144 4.61 3.32 6.63
C ARG A 144 5.60 3.07 5.50
N GLN A 145 6.28 1.92 5.46
CA GLN A 145 7.21 1.59 4.38
C GLN A 145 6.45 1.33 3.08
N ALA A 146 5.29 0.65 3.14
CA ALA A 146 4.43 0.45 1.98
C ALA A 146 3.96 1.78 1.37
N ASN A 147 3.60 2.75 2.22
CA ASN A 147 3.25 4.09 1.76
C ASN A 147 4.48 4.85 1.22
N GLY A 148 5.65 4.65 1.83
CA GLY A 148 6.93 5.23 1.39
C GLY A 148 7.36 4.74 0.00
N GLU A 149 7.17 3.45 -0.32
CA GLU A 149 7.44 2.93 -1.67
C GLU A 149 6.57 3.61 -2.74
N MET A 150 5.31 3.89 -2.42
CA MET A 150 4.43 4.63 -3.33
C MET A 150 4.86 6.10 -3.46
N ALA A 151 5.33 6.73 -2.38
CA ALA A 151 5.89 8.08 -2.43
C ALA A 151 7.16 8.16 -3.27
N LYS A 152 8.03 7.14 -3.16
CA LYS A 152 9.20 6.96 -4.01
C LYS A 152 8.81 6.86 -5.48
N MET A 153 7.78 6.09 -5.82
CA MET A 153 7.27 6.02 -7.20
C MET A 153 6.76 7.38 -7.71
N ALA A 154 6.01 8.14 -6.90
CA ALA A 154 5.56 9.48 -7.27
C ALA A 154 6.75 10.42 -7.53
N ARG A 155 7.78 10.34 -6.68
CA ARG A 155 9.01 11.12 -6.87
C ARG A 155 9.74 10.74 -8.16
N TRP A 156 9.90 9.45 -8.44
CA TRP A 156 10.54 8.98 -9.66
C TRP A 156 9.79 9.42 -10.92
N VAL A 157 8.45 9.34 -10.93
CA VAL A 157 7.66 9.84 -12.06
C VAL A 157 7.88 11.34 -12.28
N MET A 158 8.02 12.12 -11.21
CA MET A 158 8.34 13.55 -11.32
C MET A 158 9.74 13.78 -11.91
N GLU A 159 10.74 12.99 -11.53
CA GLU A 159 12.12 13.13 -12.05
C GLU A 159 12.26 12.66 -13.50
N GLU A 160 11.40 11.75 -13.93
CA GLU A 160 11.44 11.08 -15.23
C GLU A 160 10.48 11.66 -16.27
N THR A 161 9.79 12.76 -15.93
CA THR A 161 8.85 13.46 -16.79
C THR A 161 8.92 14.97 -16.56
N ASP A 162 8.28 15.74 -17.45
CA ASP A 162 8.27 17.21 -17.34
C ASP A 162 7.11 17.74 -16.46
N HIS A 163 6.43 16.87 -15.70
CA HIS A 163 5.30 17.29 -14.86
C HIS A 163 5.79 17.97 -13.58
N GLU A 164 5.32 19.21 -13.35
CA GLU A 164 5.68 19.97 -12.15
C GLU A 164 5.06 19.41 -10.86
N LEU A 165 3.90 18.75 -10.98
CA LEU A 165 3.14 18.31 -9.81
C LEU A 165 2.69 16.85 -9.93
N VAL A 166 3.48 15.96 -9.34
CA VAL A 166 3.17 14.53 -9.19
C VAL A 166 2.93 14.22 -7.73
N ASP A 167 1.68 13.90 -7.40
CA ASP A 167 1.26 13.63 -6.04
C ASP A 167 0.78 12.20 -5.84
N LEU A 168 0.84 11.73 -4.60
CA LEU A 168 0.21 10.48 -4.20
C LEU A 168 -1.10 10.75 -3.45
N ALA A 169 -2.08 9.89 -3.65
CA ALA A 169 -3.34 9.90 -2.93
C ALA A 169 -3.76 8.47 -2.56
N PHE A 170 -4.67 8.37 -1.59
CA PHE A 170 -5.13 7.09 -1.08
C PHE A 170 -6.66 6.99 -1.01
N THR A 171 -7.19 5.82 -1.38
CA THR A 171 -8.63 5.57 -1.36
C THR A 171 -9.19 5.24 0.02
N GLY A 172 -8.39 4.69 0.94
CA GLY A 172 -8.94 4.14 2.20
C GLY A 172 -8.07 4.29 3.45
N ILE A 173 -6.93 3.60 3.52
CA ILE A 173 -6.30 3.31 4.82
C ILE A 173 -5.58 4.53 5.41
N THR A 174 -4.99 5.36 4.56
CA THR A 174 -4.20 6.51 4.99
C THR A 174 -4.54 7.75 4.15
N TYR A 175 -3.82 8.84 4.37
CA TYR A 175 -4.05 10.17 3.80
C TYR A 175 -2.82 10.64 3.01
N PRO A 176 -2.98 11.54 2.02
CA PRO A 176 -4.19 12.31 1.68
C PRO A 176 -5.21 11.56 0.81
N ARG A 177 -6.47 12.04 0.80
CA ARG A 177 -7.53 11.58 -0.11
C ARG A 177 -7.39 12.21 -1.50
N LEU A 178 -7.91 11.54 -2.52
CA LEU A 178 -7.89 12.02 -3.92
C LEU A 178 -8.46 13.43 -4.04
N GLU A 179 -9.60 13.69 -3.42
CA GLU A 179 -10.30 14.97 -3.47
C GLU A 179 -9.45 16.10 -2.90
N LYS A 180 -8.69 15.82 -1.82
CA LYS A 180 -7.81 16.81 -1.20
C LYS A 180 -6.60 17.11 -2.06
N VAL A 181 -6.05 16.11 -2.72
CA VAL A 181 -4.93 16.28 -3.66
C VAL A 181 -5.38 17.09 -4.87
N VAL A 182 -6.51 16.75 -5.50
CA VAL A 182 -7.05 17.49 -6.65
C VAL A 182 -7.38 18.93 -6.29
N GLN A 183 -7.97 19.19 -5.12
CA GLN A 183 -8.18 20.56 -4.63
C GLN A 183 -6.86 21.35 -4.59
N ARG A 184 -5.78 20.74 -4.09
CA ARG A 184 -4.46 21.39 -4.03
C ARG A 184 -3.88 21.63 -5.42
N GLN A 185 -3.94 20.64 -6.31
CA GLN A 185 -3.44 20.78 -7.68
C GLN A 185 -4.18 21.91 -8.42
N HIS A 186 -5.50 22.00 -8.22
CA HIS A 186 -6.30 23.09 -8.77
C HIS A 186 -5.86 24.47 -8.26
N LEU A 187 -5.66 24.61 -6.94
CA LEU A 187 -5.19 25.87 -6.33
C LEU A 187 -3.79 26.27 -6.80
N LEU A 188 -2.96 25.30 -7.22
CA LEU A 188 -1.64 25.52 -7.79
C LEU A 188 -1.66 25.75 -9.31
N GLY A 189 -2.85 25.88 -9.92
CA GLY A 189 -3.00 26.29 -11.31
C GLY A 189 -3.01 25.15 -12.33
N MET A 190 -3.09 23.88 -11.89
CA MET A 190 -3.21 22.76 -12.83
C MET A 190 -4.54 22.86 -13.60
N THR A 191 -4.45 22.75 -14.93
CA THR A 191 -5.59 22.85 -15.85
C THR A 191 -6.04 21.47 -16.35
N GLN A 192 -5.19 20.45 -16.19
CA GLN A 192 -5.53 19.05 -16.36
C GLN A 192 -5.08 18.24 -15.15
N VAL A 193 -5.77 17.13 -14.88
CA VAL A 193 -5.36 16.16 -13.87
C VAL A 193 -5.45 14.73 -14.43
N VAL A 194 -4.33 14.03 -14.40
CA VAL A 194 -4.21 12.60 -14.71
C VAL A 194 -4.27 11.80 -13.41
N VAL A 195 -5.29 10.96 -13.24
CA VAL A 195 -5.37 10.02 -12.12
C VAL A 195 -4.90 8.64 -12.59
N LEU A 196 -3.84 8.13 -11.94
CA LEU A 196 -3.18 6.86 -12.23
C LEU A 196 -3.46 5.85 -11.10
N PRO A 197 -4.40 4.91 -11.26
CA PRO A 197 -4.63 3.87 -10.28
C PRO A 197 -3.39 2.95 -10.16
N TYR A 198 -2.79 2.92 -8.98
CA TYR A 198 -1.66 2.05 -8.62
C TYR A 198 -2.18 0.69 -8.11
N TYR A 199 -2.80 -0.06 -9.03
CA TYR A 199 -3.45 -1.35 -8.78
C TYR A 199 -3.08 -2.35 -9.88
N LEU A 200 -2.91 -3.63 -9.52
CA LEU A 200 -2.63 -4.68 -10.51
C LEU A 200 -3.88 -5.17 -11.22
N PHE A 201 -4.99 -5.32 -10.50
CA PHE A 201 -6.18 -5.99 -10.99
C PHE A 201 -7.43 -5.18 -10.66
N ASN A 202 -8.52 -5.52 -11.33
CA ASN A 202 -9.81 -4.89 -11.13
C ASN A 202 -10.42 -5.19 -9.75
N GLY A 203 -11.43 -4.41 -9.38
CA GLY A 203 -12.34 -4.70 -8.29
C GLY A 203 -13.16 -3.49 -7.83
N THR A 204 -13.90 -3.64 -6.73
CA THR A 204 -14.82 -2.65 -6.13
C THR A 204 -14.15 -1.29 -5.94
N LEU A 205 -12.85 -1.29 -5.64
CA LEU A 205 -12.07 -0.08 -5.43
C LEU A 205 -11.84 0.67 -6.74
N VAL A 206 -11.60 -0.02 -7.85
CA VAL A 206 -11.43 0.62 -9.18
C VAL A 206 -12.74 1.28 -9.62
N GLU A 207 -13.87 0.63 -9.38
CA GLU A 207 -15.18 1.23 -9.65
C GLU A 207 -15.47 2.45 -8.78
N ARG A 208 -15.04 2.42 -7.51
CA ARG A 208 -15.14 3.57 -6.60
C ARG A 208 -14.29 4.74 -7.10
N ILE A 209 -13.08 4.48 -7.58
CA ILE A 209 -12.19 5.51 -8.15
C ILE A 209 -12.88 6.20 -9.34
N LYS A 210 -13.52 5.44 -10.25
CA LYS A 210 -14.28 6.02 -11.37
C LYS A 210 -15.33 7.02 -10.88
N ARG A 211 -16.16 6.61 -9.92
CA ARG A 211 -17.18 7.50 -9.32
C ARG A 211 -16.58 8.73 -8.65
N GLN A 212 -15.45 8.58 -7.94
CA GLN A 212 -14.76 9.72 -7.32
C GLN A 212 -14.28 10.72 -8.39
N VAL A 213 -13.70 10.24 -9.49
CA VAL A 213 -13.25 11.09 -10.59
C VAL A 213 -14.43 11.78 -11.28
N ASP A 214 -15.57 11.10 -11.48
CA ASP A 214 -16.75 11.72 -12.08
C ASP A 214 -17.37 12.81 -11.20
N ASN A 215 -17.35 12.62 -9.87
CA ASN A 215 -17.71 13.67 -8.92
C ASN A 215 -16.76 14.88 -9.01
N LEU A 216 -15.45 14.64 -9.15
CA LEU A 216 -14.46 15.70 -9.29
C LEU A 216 -14.61 16.49 -10.60
N LYS A 217 -14.95 15.83 -11.71
CA LYS A 217 -15.30 16.51 -12.97
C LYS A 217 -16.48 17.47 -12.79
N THR A 218 -17.47 17.07 -11.98
CA THR A 218 -18.63 17.92 -11.67
C THR A 218 -18.25 19.10 -10.79
N GLN A 219 -17.35 18.88 -9.81
CA GLN A 219 -16.91 19.92 -8.87
C GLN A 219 -15.94 20.94 -9.50
N TYR A 220 -15.10 20.50 -10.45
CA TYR A 220 -14.08 21.33 -11.09
C TYR A 220 -14.27 21.33 -12.62
N PRO A 221 -15.33 21.99 -13.14
CA PRO A 221 -15.70 21.92 -14.56
C PRO A 221 -14.68 22.57 -15.51
N THR A 222 -13.76 23.38 -14.98
CA THR A 222 -12.68 24.02 -15.74
C THR A 222 -11.42 23.14 -15.87
N ILE A 223 -11.34 22.02 -15.15
CA ILE A 223 -10.21 21.09 -15.20
C ILE A 223 -10.56 19.90 -16.09
N ARG A 224 -9.68 19.54 -17.02
CA ARG A 224 -9.82 18.29 -17.78
C ARG A 224 -9.28 17.13 -16.94
N PHE A 225 -10.12 16.13 -16.68
CA PHE A 225 -9.70 14.91 -15.97
C PHE A 225 -9.51 13.75 -16.95
N THR A 226 -8.47 12.97 -16.74
CA THR A 226 -8.32 11.65 -17.33
C THR A 226 -8.01 10.62 -16.25
N LEU A 227 -8.65 9.46 -16.32
CA LEU A 227 -8.44 8.34 -15.40
C LEU A 227 -7.91 7.18 -16.24
N THR A 228 -6.73 6.69 -15.90
CA THR A 228 -6.17 5.54 -16.62
C THR A 228 -6.77 4.23 -16.14
N ALA A 229 -6.57 3.18 -16.94
CA ALA A 229 -6.76 1.82 -16.46
C ALA A 229 -5.75 1.48 -15.35
N TYR A 230 -6.07 0.46 -14.55
CA TYR A 230 -5.12 -0.23 -13.68
C TYR A 230 -4.04 -0.95 -14.50
N PHE A 231 -3.02 -1.51 -13.86
CA PHE A 231 -1.88 -2.08 -14.58
C PHE A 231 -2.29 -3.30 -15.42
N GLY A 232 -2.87 -4.32 -14.81
CA GLY A 232 -3.26 -5.54 -15.52
C GLY A 232 -2.06 -6.36 -15.97
N PHE A 233 -2.16 -6.94 -17.16
CA PHE A 233 -1.22 -7.92 -17.72
C PHE A 233 -0.06 -7.24 -18.48
N GLU A 234 0.65 -6.33 -17.82
CA GLU A 234 1.75 -5.60 -18.47
C GLU A 234 2.99 -6.47 -18.63
N ARG A 235 3.70 -6.27 -19.74
CA ARG A 235 4.90 -7.05 -20.09
C ARG A 235 5.96 -6.94 -18.99
N GLU A 236 6.14 -5.73 -18.45
CA GLU A 236 7.09 -5.39 -17.40
C GLU A 236 6.82 -6.16 -16.09
N ILE A 237 5.56 -6.51 -15.80
CA ILE A 237 5.23 -7.30 -14.61
C ILE A 237 5.70 -8.75 -14.81
N PHE A 238 5.46 -9.34 -15.99
CA PHE A 238 5.98 -10.67 -16.28
C PHE A 238 7.51 -10.69 -16.28
N GLU A 239 8.16 -9.70 -16.90
CA GLU A 239 9.63 -9.57 -16.92
C GLU A 239 10.20 -9.50 -15.49
N LEU A 240 9.60 -8.69 -14.62
CA LEU A 240 9.99 -8.58 -13.22
C LEU A 240 9.83 -9.91 -12.46
N LEU A 241 8.72 -10.61 -12.63
CA LEU A 241 8.52 -11.92 -11.96
C LEU A 241 9.50 -12.97 -12.48
N GLU A 242 9.77 -12.97 -13.79
CA GLU A 242 10.73 -13.86 -14.43
C GLU A 242 12.15 -13.58 -13.91
N GLU A 243 12.54 -12.32 -13.76
CA GLU A 243 13.79 -11.90 -13.14
C GLU A 243 13.90 -12.42 -11.70
N ARG A 244 12.89 -12.16 -10.86
CA ARG A 244 12.88 -12.63 -9.46
C ARG A 244 13.02 -14.14 -9.34
N VAL A 245 12.32 -14.90 -10.17
CA VAL A 245 12.42 -16.37 -10.19
C VAL A 245 13.82 -16.82 -10.61
N ASN A 246 14.38 -16.22 -11.66
CA ASN A 246 15.70 -16.58 -12.16
C ASN A 246 16.82 -16.20 -11.17
N ASP A 247 16.68 -15.09 -10.46
CA ASP A 247 17.60 -14.69 -9.40
C ASP A 247 17.59 -15.66 -8.22
N LEU A 248 16.40 -16.11 -7.81
CA LEU A 248 16.27 -17.15 -6.79
C LEU A 248 16.91 -18.47 -7.22
N LYS A 249 16.74 -18.87 -8.49
CA LYS A 249 17.39 -20.08 -9.05
C LYS A 249 18.92 -19.97 -9.03
N ARG A 250 19.44 -18.78 -9.36
CA ARG A 250 20.89 -18.48 -9.36
C ARG A 250 21.47 -18.27 -7.96
N GLY A 251 20.62 -18.04 -6.95
CA GLY A 251 21.05 -17.80 -5.57
C GLY A 251 21.68 -16.42 -5.37
N VAL A 252 21.20 -15.40 -6.09
CA VAL A 252 21.70 -14.02 -5.92
C VAL A 252 21.43 -13.55 -4.48
N PRO A 253 22.40 -12.97 -3.75
CA PRO A 253 22.27 -12.68 -2.31
C PRO A 253 21.03 -11.85 -1.92
N GLU A 254 20.63 -10.88 -2.74
CA GLU A 254 19.51 -9.95 -2.47
C GLU A 254 18.17 -10.40 -3.09
N SER A 255 18.12 -11.59 -3.68
CA SER A 255 16.92 -12.11 -4.35
C SER A 255 15.85 -12.63 -3.41
N ARG A 256 16.14 -12.71 -2.10
CA ARG A 256 15.23 -13.20 -1.07
C ARG A 256 14.61 -12.07 -0.29
N MET A 257 13.36 -12.25 0.09
CA MET A 257 12.66 -11.30 0.96
C MET A 257 13.35 -11.25 2.33
N PRO A 258 13.78 -10.06 2.82
CA PRO A 258 14.49 -9.95 4.10
C PRO A 258 13.67 -10.38 5.32
N CYS A 259 12.34 -10.38 5.22
CA CYS A 259 11.43 -10.82 6.28
C CYS A 259 11.42 -12.35 6.48
N ASP A 260 11.94 -13.12 5.51
CA ASP A 260 12.07 -14.56 5.60
C ASP A 260 13.16 -14.94 6.62
N GLY A 261 12.77 -15.53 7.76
CA GLY A 261 13.70 -15.81 8.88
C GLY A 261 14.15 -14.58 9.67
N CYS A 262 13.41 -13.47 9.59
CA CYS A 262 13.72 -12.25 10.36
C CYS A 262 13.42 -12.41 11.86
N LYS A 263 14.44 -12.27 12.72
CA LYS A 263 14.31 -12.36 14.19
C LYS A 263 13.33 -11.36 14.80
N TYR A 264 13.19 -10.18 14.19
CA TYR A 264 12.22 -9.18 14.66
C TYR A 264 10.78 -9.66 14.46
N ARG A 265 10.52 -10.45 13.41
CA ARG A 265 9.22 -11.06 13.18
C ARG A 265 8.95 -12.17 14.19
N GLU A 266 9.93 -13.03 14.46
CA GLU A 266 9.83 -14.08 15.48
C GLU A 266 9.43 -13.48 16.83
N PHE A 267 10.11 -12.39 17.25
CA PHE A 267 9.74 -11.63 18.44
C PHE A 267 8.33 -11.03 18.34
N GLY A 268 7.93 -10.47 17.20
CA GLY A 268 6.59 -9.91 16.99
C GLY A 268 5.48 -10.96 17.13
N VAL A 269 5.70 -12.19 16.64
CA VAL A 269 4.76 -13.31 16.80
C VAL A 269 4.70 -13.78 18.25
N GLU A 270 5.85 -13.95 18.91
CA GLU A 270 5.93 -14.36 20.33
C GLU A 270 5.23 -13.37 21.28
N ASN A 271 5.16 -12.08 20.92
CA ASN A 271 4.54 -11.03 21.72
C ASN A 271 3.14 -10.61 21.22
N GLY A 272 2.49 -11.41 20.36
CA GLY A 272 1.12 -11.15 19.90
C GLY A 272 0.97 -9.91 19.01
N MET A 273 2.07 -9.41 18.43
CA MET A 273 2.09 -8.27 17.50
C MET A 273 2.02 -8.73 16.02
N GLY A 274 1.85 -10.02 15.76
CA GLY A 274 1.78 -10.59 14.42
C GLY A 274 0.38 -11.08 14.06
N GLY A 275 -0.18 -10.52 12.98
CA GLY A 275 -1.36 -11.04 12.28
C GLY A 275 -2.71 -10.72 12.94
N HIS A 276 -3.59 -10.04 12.20
CA HIS A 276 -5.02 -10.14 12.50
C HIS A 276 -5.43 -11.57 12.18
N HIS A 277 -5.54 -12.42 13.19
CA HIS A 277 -6.20 -13.72 13.07
C HIS A 277 -7.64 -13.46 12.60
N HIS A 278 -7.89 -13.72 11.32
CA HIS A 278 -9.22 -14.14 10.89
C HIS A 278 -9.18 -15.66 10.94
N ASP A 279 -9.78 -16.19 11.99
CA ASP A 279 -9.80 -17.59 12.37
C ASP A 279 -10.01 -18.55 11.19
N ASP A 280 -9.04 -19.44 10.97
CA ASP A 280 -9.37 -20.81 10.62
C ASP A 280 -10.06 -21.39 11.85
N ALA A 281 -11.33 -21.74 11.72
CA ALA A 281 -12.13 -22.36 12.75
C ALA A 281 -11.50 -23.70 13.21
N MET A 282 -10.68 -23.64 14.24
CA MET A 282 -10.38 -24.74 15.15
C MET A 282 -10.55 -24.19 16.57
N ALA A 283 -11.71 -24.50 17.15
CA ALA A 283 -12.05 -24.16 18.53
C ALA A 283 -11.08 -24.88 19.49
N HIS A 284 -10.05 -24.18 19.96
CA HIS A 284 -9.35 -24.56 21.16
C HIS A 284 -10.10 -23.97 22.35
N HIS A 285 -10.98 -24.78 22.94
CA HIS A 285 -11.51 -24.55 24.28
C HIS A 285 -10.33 -24.49 25.27
N HIS A 286 -10.06 -23.31 25.79
CA HIS A 286 -9.36 -23.15 27.06
C HIS A 286 -10.32 -22.48 28.02
N GLU A 287 -11.00 -23.32 28.81
CA GLU A 287 -11.62 -22.89 30.05
C GLU A 287 -10.52 -22.39 30.98
N HIS A 288 -10.57 -21.10 31.32
CA HIS A 288 -9.90 -20.57 32.49
C HIS A 288 -10.97 -19.94 33.38
N GLU A 289 -11.46 -20.76 34.32
CA GLU A 289 -12.09 -20.27 35.54
C GLU A 289 -11.06 -19.45 36.33
N HIS A 290 -11.32 -18.16 36.48
CA HIS A 290 -10.80 -17.41 37.62
C HIS A 290 -11.95 -16.59 38.20
N GLY A 291 -12.63 -17.20 39.17
CA GLY A 291 -13.46 -16.49 40.11
C GLY A 291 -12.57 -15.71 41.07
N HIS A 292 -12.77 -14.40 41.12
CA HIS A 292 -12.48 -13.60 42.31
C HIS A 292 -13.61 -12.59 42.50
N ASP A 293 -14.55 -12.98 43.36
CA ASP A 293 -15.40 -12.07 44.11
C ASP A 293 -14.53 -11.11 44.92
N HIS A 294 -14.80 -9.81 44.85
CA HIS A 294 -14.90 -8.98 46.05
C HIS A 294 -15.86 -7.81 45.80
N PRO A 295 -16.82 -7.55 46.72
CA PRO A 295 -17.83 -6.54 46.56
C PRO A 295 -17.38 -5.21 47.17
N HIS A 296 -17.70 -4.09 46.54
CA HIS A 296 -17.95 -2.85 47.27
C HIS A 296 -19.12 -2.09 46.63
N GLU A 297 -20.18 -1.99 47.43
CA GLU A 297 -21.34 -1.13 47.20
C GLU A 297 -21.00 0.35 47.37
N HIS A 298 -21.67 1.18 46.56
CA HIS A 298 -22.60 2.26 46.94
C HIS A 298 -22.58 3.32 45.83
N ALA A 299 -23.67 3.45 45.05
CA ALA A 299 -24.72 4.47 45.21
C ALA A 299 -24.15 5.90 45.12
N HIS A 300 -24.60 6.76 44.20
CA HIS A 300 -25.89 7.40 44.30
C HIS A 300 -26.41 7.98 42.96
N ALA A 301 -27.72 8.13 42.96
CA ALA A 301 -28.63 8.52 41.90
C ALA A 301 -28.46 9.94 41.34
N HIS A 302 -28.90 10.10 40.09
CA HIS A 302 -29.26 11.36 39.44
C HIS A 302 -30.38 12.11 40.18
N PRO A 303 -30.56 13.43 39.95
CA PRO A 303 -31.55 13.81 38.94
C PRO A 303 -31.20 15.04 38.09
N HIS A 304 -31.92 15.12 36.96
CA HIS A 304 -31.99 16.20 35.97
C HIS A 304 -32.57 17.53 36.51
N VAL A 305 -32.12 18.67 35.96
CA VAL A 305 -32.97 19.85 35.68
C VAL A 305 -32.48 20.58 34.41
N GLN A 306 -33.43 20.98 33.56
CA GLN A 306 -33.26 21.75 32.31
C GLN A 306 -33.33 23.28 32.52
N ALA A 307 -32.58 24.00 31.67
CA ALA A 307 -32.86 25.28 30.98
C ALA A 307 -32.94 26.62 31.77
N ILE A 308 -32.18 27.63 31.29
CA ILE A 308 -32.65 28.85 30.56
C ILE A 308 -31.53 29.94 30.48
N VAL A 309 -31.22 30.34 29.24
CA VAL A 309 -30.84 31.65 28.61
C VAL A 309 -30.34 32.87 29.44
N GLN A 310 -29.20 33.46 29.01
CA GLN A 310 -28.89 34.91 28.74
C GLN A 310 -27.36 35.08 28.48
N VAL A 311 -26.82 35.52 27.32
CA VAL A 311 -26.72 36.89 26.71
C VAL A 311 -26.16 37.90 27.72
N HIS A 312 -25.00 38.60 27.63
CA HIS A 312 -24.06 39.03 26.57
C HIS A 312 -22.71 39.49 27.22
N PRO A 313 -21.70 39.98 26.46
CA PRO A 313 -20.27 40.03 26.82
C PRO A 313 -19.80 41.39 27.38
N HIS A 314 -18.60 41.45 28.00
CA HIS A 314 -17.53 42.45 27.74
C HIS A 314 -16.28 42.30 28.65
N PRO A 315 -15.15 42.96 28.32
CA PRO A 315 -13.78 42.49 28.55
C PRO A 315 -13.09 43.19 29.71
N HIS A 316 -11.94 42.67 30.15
CA HIS A 316 -11.00 43.44 30.96
C HIS A 316 -9.57 43.24 30.45
N SER A 317 -9.10 44.28 29.76
CA SER A 317 -7.70 44.68 29.69
C SER A 317 -7.31 45.33 31.02
N HIS A 318 -6.15 44.98 31.58
CA HIS A 318 -5.35 45.91 32.37
C HIS A 318 -3.86 45.69 32.07
N GLN A 319 -3.25 46.77 31.59
CA GLN A 319 -1.82 47.02 31.55
C GLN A 319 -1.32 47.35 32.96
N ASP A 320 -0.06 46.99 33.25
CA ASP A 320 0.94 47.77 34.01
C ASP A 320 2.29 47.06 33.78
N ALA A 321 3.16 47.55 32.89
CA ALA A 321 4.13 48.62 33.08
C ALA A 321 5.24 48.28 34.10
N HIS A 322 6.41 47.86 33.59
CA HIS A 322 7.70 48.15 34.23
C HIS A 322 8.72 48.54 33.16
N GLU A 323 9.03 49.83 33.13
CA GLU A 323 10.15 50.44 32.45
C GLU A 323 11.49 50.01 33.07
N LYS A 324 12.50 49.80 32.23
CA LYS A 324 13.85 50.32 32.45
C LYS A 324 14.52 50.50 31.08
N ALA A 325 14.62 51.77 30.67
CA ALA A 325 15.37 52.22 29.52
C ALA A 325 16.87 52.26 29.84
N HIS A 326 17.69 51.86 28.87
CA HIS A 326 19.05 52.35 28.70
C HIS A 326 19.22 52.69 27.22
N ASP A 327 19.44 53.98 26.96
CA ASP A 327 19.74 54.56 25.67
C ASP A 327 21.11 55.25 25.80
N HIS A 328 21.99 55.04 24.82
CA HIS A 328 23.16 55.87 24.54
C HIS A 328 23.59 55.64 23.07
N ASP A 329 23.12 56.54 22.22
CA ASP A 329 23.78 57.27 21.13
C ASP A 329 24.96 56.62 20.34
N HIS A 330 24.68 56.23 19.09
CA HIS A 330 25.03 56.90 17.81
C HIS A 330 26.50 57.21 17.34
N PRO A 331 26.73 57.38 16.00
CA PRO A 331 27.83 56.76 15.24
C PRO A 331 28.71 57.72 14.36
N HIS A 332 29.52 57.12 13.44
CA HIS A 332 30.33 57.68 12.31
C HIS A 332 31.81 58.05 12.66
N GLU A 333 32.86 57.97 11.82
CA GLU A 333 33.08 58.08 10.36
C GLU A 333 34.37 57.34 9.85
N HIS A 334 34.35 57.02 8.55
CA HIS A 334 35.39 57.04 7.49
C HIS A 334 36.91 57.00 7.76
N ALA A 335 37.60 56.17 6.96
CA ALA A 335 39.00 56.37 6.56
C ALA A 335 39.13 56.26 5.03
N HIS A 336 39.63 57.32 4.40
CA HIS A 336 40.16 57.36 3.02
C HIS A 336 41.66 57.02 3.01
N PRO A 337 42.22 56.64 1.86
CA PRO A 337 42.86 57.65 0.99
C PRO A 337 42.08 58.02 -0.27
#